data_AF-A0AAX2GUY0-F1
#
_entry.id   AF-A0AAX2GUY0-F1
#
_cell.length_a   1.000
_cell.length_b   1.000
_cell.length_c   1.000
_cell.angle_alpha   90.00
_cell.angle_beta   90.00
_cell.angle_gamma   90.00
#
_symmetry.space_group_name_H-M   'P 1'
#
loop_
_entity.id
_entity.type
_entity.pdbx_description
1 polymer ?
#
loop_
_entity_poly.entity_id
_entity_poly.type
_entity_poly.pdbx_seq_one_letter_code
_entity_poly.pdbx_strand_id
1 'polypeptide(L)'
;MDNCSADNLTTAIEVATERALRLNKAPCPCCGNYTLPKDPEAAFYEICPVCYWQNDGSEETAYSSANRSTLKEYRAAYQKNNKDK
;
A
#
# COMPACT_ATOMS: atom_id res chain seq x y z
N MET A 1 -40.13 -3.39 14.32
CA MET A 1 -40.01 -3.60 12.86
C MET A 1 -38.53 -3.52 12.57
N ASP A 2 -37.84 -4.59 12.94
CA ASP A 2 -36.43 -4.57 13.30
C ASP A 2 -35.61 -4.95 12.07
N ASN A 3 -35.10 -3.93 11.37
CA ASN A 3 -34.06 -4.09 10.37
C ASN A 3 -32.70 -4.18 11.09
N CYS A 4 -32.38 -5.35 11.66
CA CYS A 4 -31.12 -5.56 12.40
C CYS A 4 -30.42 -6.90 12.05
N SER A 5 -30.96 -7.72 11.15
CA SER A 5 -30.38 -9.05 10.85
C SER A 5 -29.58 -9.12 9.53
N ALA A 6 -29.82 -8.24 8.57
CA ALA A 6 -29.12 -8.26 7.27
C ALA A 6 -27.78 -7.49 7.28
N ASP A 7 -27.65 -6.53 8.20
CA ASP A 7 -26.48 -5.63 8.26
C ASP A 7 -25.21 -6.36 8.74
N ASN A 8 -25.35 -7.38 9.59
CA ASN A 8 -24.21 -8.14 10.13
C ASN A 8 -23.61 -9.12 9.09
N LEU A 9 -24.44 -9.77 8.27
CA LEU A 9 -23.97 -10.67 7.23
C LEU A 9 -23.30 -9.91 6.08
N THR A 10 -23.86 -8.77 5.68
CA THR A 10 -23.27 -7.88 4.66
C THR A 10 -21.91 -7.37 5.13
N THR A 11 -21.83 -6.89 6.38
CA THR A 11 -20.56 -6.46 7.00
C THR A 11 -19.53 -7.59 7.05
N ALA A 12 -19.94 -8.83 7.38
CA ALA A 12 -19.03 -9.97 7.42
C ALA A 12 -18.45 -10.33 6.04
N ILE A 13 -19.26 -10.24 4.98
CA ILE A 13 -18.83 -10.48 3.60
C ILE A 13 -17.86 -9.39 3.14
N GLU A 14 -18.14 -8.11 3.43
CA GLU A 14 -17.26 -6.98 3.13
C GLU A 14 -15.91 -7.10 3.84
N VAL A 15 -15.91 -7.42 5.14
CA VAL A 15 -14.66 -7.65 5.91
C VAL A 15 -13.87 -8.83 5.37
N ALA A 16 -14.53 -9.91 4.95
CA ALA A 16 -13.86 -11.07 4.37
C ALA A 16 -13.24 -10.74 2.99
N THR A 17 -13.93 -9.95 2.17
CA THR A 17 -13.41 -9.52 0.86
C THR A 17 -12.26 -8.53 1.00
N GLU A 18 -12.31 -7.57 1.91
CA GLU A 18 -11.17 -6.68 2.21
C GLU A 18 -9.94 -7.44 2.70
N ARG A 19 -10.15 -8.45 3.56
CA ARG A 19 -9.07 -9.35 4.00
C ARG A 19 -8.47 -10.14 2.85
N ALA A 20 -9.31 -10.72 1.99
CA ALA A 20 -8.86 -11.44 0.81
C ALA A 20 -8.09 -10.52 -0.17
N LEU A 21 -8.55 -9.29 -0.36
CA LEU A 21 -7.86 -8.27 -1.16
C LEU A 21 -6.48 -7.93 -0.58
N ARG A 22 -6.35 -7.79 0.74
CA ARG A 22 -5.05 -7.57 1.39
C ARG A 22 -4.10 -8.76 1.23
N LEU A 23 -4.61 -10.00 1.26
CA LEU A 23 -3.80 -11.22 1.06
C LEU A 23 -3.24 -11.36 -0.36
N ASN A 24 -3.83 -10.65 -1.33
CA ASN A 24 -3.40 -10.63 -2.72
C ASN A 24 -2.56 -9.39 -3.10
N LYS A 25 -2.11 -8.62 -2.10
CA LYS A 25 -1.25 -7.45 -2.29
C LYS A 25 0.08 -7.61 -1.55
N ALA A 26 1.09 -6.90 -2.02
CA ALA A 26 2.36 -6.72 -1.35
C ALA A 26 2.42 -5.35 -0.65
N PRO A 27 3.18 -5.23 0.45
CA PRO A 27 3.40 -3.96 1.10
C PRO A 27 4.27 -3.05 0.22
N CYS A 28 3.90 -1.78 0.12
CA CYS A 28 4.75 -0.76 -0.49
C CYS A 28 6.06 -0.64 0.31
N PRO A 29 7.25 -0.69 -0.34
CA PRO A 29 8.52 -0.62 0.36
C PRO A 29 8.70 0.72 1.08
N CYS A 30 8.09 1.81 0.60
CA CYS A 30 8.17 3.11 1.27
C CYS A 30 7.28 3.17 2.51
N CYS A 31 5.96 3.03 2.37
CA CYS A 31 5.01 3.34 3.45
C CYS A 31 4.42 2.12 4.16
N GLY A 32 4.67 0.90 3.70
CA GLY A 32 4.15 -0.34 4.29
C GLY A 32 2.68 -0.68 3.98
N ASN A 33 1.93 0.21 3.32
CA ASN A 33 0.54 -0.09 2.95
C ASN A 33 0.48 -1.18 1.86
N TYR A 34 -0.42 -2.16 2.04
CA TYR A 34 -0.68 -3.24 1.09
C TYR A 34 -1.41 -2.72 -0.14
N THR A 35 -0.64 -2.18 -1.09
CA THR A 35 -1.15 -1.43 -2.24
C THR A 35 -0.67 -2.01 -3.56
N LEU A 36 0.50 -2.64 -3.57
CA LEU A 36 1.10 -3.22 -4.77
C LEU A 36 0.51 -4.61 -5.05
N PRO A 37 0.47 -5.06 -6.31
CA PRO A 37 0.25 -6.46 -6.65
C PRO A 37 1.18 -7.38 -5.86
N LYS A 38 0.71 -8.59 -5.51
CA LYS A 38 1.55 -9.59 -4.84
C LYS A 38 2.59 -10.22 -5.76
N ASP A 39 2.25 -10.33 -7.04
CA ASP A 39 3.17 -10.77 -8.08
C ASP A 39 4.27 -9.71 -8.29
N PRO A 40 5.56 -10.03 -8.14
CA PRO A 40 6.65 -9.06 -8.24
C PRO A 40 6.78 -8.39 -9.62
N GLU A 41 6.48 -9.12 -10.69
CA GLU A 41 6.58 -8.58 -12.06
C GLU A 41 5.46 -7.57 -12.32
N ALA A 42 4.23 -7.91 -11.93
CA ALA A 42 3.09 -7.00 -11.98
C ALA A 42 3.23 -5.82 -11.02
N ALA A 43 3.96 -5.98 -9.92
CA ALA A 43 4.25 -4.88 -9.00
C ALA A 43 5.33 -3.94 -9.53
N PHE A 44 6.13 -4.36 -10.51
CA PHE A 44 7.18 -3.53 -11.08
C PHE A 44 6.54 -2.39 -11.90
N TYR A 45 6.98 -1.17 -11.65
CA TYR A 45 6.40 0.11 -12.13
C TYR A 45 5.11 0.58 -11.46
N GLU A 46 4.50 -0.19 -10.56
CA GLU A 46 3.29 0.25 -9.87
C GLU A 46 3.57 1.40 -8.90
N ILE A 47 2.68 2.38 -8.88
CA ILE A 47 2.79 3.56 -8.01
C ILE A 47 1.86 3.37 -6.81
N CYS A 48 2.43 3.47 -5.60
CA CYS A 48 1.65 3.41 -4.38
C CYS A 48 0.70 4.63 -4.29
N PRO A 49 -0.64 4.45 -4.22
CA PRO A 49 -1.58 5.57 -4.16
C PRO A 49 -1.56 6.32 -2.81
N VAL A 50 -0.84 5.79 -1.81
CA VAL A 50 -0.75 6.38 -0.47
C VAL A 50 0.44 7.33 -0.37
N CYS A 51 1.62 6.86 -0.79
CA CYS A 51 2.86 7.63 -0.65
C CYS A 51 3.48 8.03 -1.98
N TYR A 52 2.89 7.64 -3.11
CA TYR A 52 3.34 7.97 -4.47
C TYR A 52 4.73 7.47 -4.86
N TRP A 53 5.30 6.53 -4.10
CA TRP A 53 6.51 5.82 -4.49
C TRP A 53 6.19 4.83 -5.62
N GLN A 54 6.90 4.95 -6.75
CA GLN A 54 6.90 3.95 -7.81
C GLN A 54 7.82 2.79 -7.40
N ASN A 55 7.30 1.56 -7.45
CA ASN A 55 8.09 0.37 -7.25
C ASN A 55 8.96 0.10 -8.48
N ASP A 56 10.22 0.49 -8.44
CA ASP A 56 11.19 0.25 -9.52
C ASP A 56 12.30 -0.74 -9.10
N GLY A 57 12.09 -1.47 -8.01
CA GLY A 57 13.06 -2.42 -7.46
C GLY A 57 14.30 -1.79 -6.82
N SER A 58 14.33 -0.46 -6.63
CA SER A 58 15.44 0.20 -5.95
C SER A 58 15.56 -0.22 -4.49
N GLU A 59 16.76 -0.62 -4.09
CA GLU A 59 17.14 -0.88 -2.70
C GLU A 59 17.24 0.42 -1.86
N GLU A 60 17.35 0.30 -0.54
CA GLU A 60 17.32 1.41 0.43
C GLU A 60 18.18 2.63 0.04
N THR A 61 19.42 2.40 -0.40
CA THR A 61 20.39 3.45 -0.72
C THR A 61 20.64 3.62 -2.22
N ALA A 62 20.01 2.80 -3.06
CA ALA A 62 20.10 2.94 -4.51
C ALA A 62 19.26 4.13 -4.96
N TYR A 63 19.80 4.95 -5.86
CA TYR A 63 19.07 6.10 -6.38
C TYR A 63 18.03 5.63 -7.39
N SER A 64 16.76 5.87 -7.07
CA SER A 64 15.65 5.64 -7.99
C SER A 64 15.50 6.83 -8.94
N SER A 65 15.69 6.59 -10.23
CA SER A 65 15.47 7.64 -11.24
C SER A 65 13.99 8.03 -11.37
N ALA A 66 13.08 7.07 -11.22
CA ALA A 66 11.63 7.33 -11.27
C ALA A 66 11.16 8.20 -10.11
N ASN A 67 11.68 7.94 -8.90
CA ASN A 67 11.29 8.65 -7.69
C ASN A 67 12.16 9.87 -7.37
N ARG A 68 13.25 10.08 -8.12
CA ARG A 68 14.24 11.14 -7.94
C ARG A 68 14.86 11.20 -6.54
N SER A 69 14.96 10.07 -5.85
CA SER A 69 15.49 9.95 -4.49
C SER A 69 15.89 8.50 -4.21
N THR A 70 16.62 8.26 -3.12
CA THR A 70 16.74 6.90 -2.57
C THR A 70 15.47 6.52 -1.80
N LEU A 71 15.20 5.21 -1.67
CA LEU A 71 14.06 4.71 -0.90
C LEU A 71 14.14 5.18 0.57
N LYS A 72 15.33 5.18 1.16
CA LYS A 72 15.57 5.63 2.54
C LYS A 72 15.21 7.11 2.74
N GLU A 73 15.69 7.99 1.86
CA GLU A 73 15.42 9.43 1.94
C GLU A 73 13.93 9.74 1.76
N TYR A 74 13.31 9.14 0.74
CA TYR A 74 11.89 9.34 0.47
C TYR A 74 11.02 8.85 1.61
N ARG A 75 11.31 7.65 2.17
CA ARG A 75 10.60 7.12 3.34
C ARG A 75 10.71 8.06 4.53
N ALA A 76 11.90 8.60 4.81
CA ALA A 76 12.11 9.53 5.92
C ALA A 76 11.31 10.84 5.72
N ALA A 77 11.31 11.39 4.51
CA ALA A 77 10.52 12.58 4.17
C ALA A 77 9.00 12.32 4.30
N TYR A 78 8.52 11.19 3.78
CA TYR A 78 7.12 10.78 3.91
C TYR A 78 6.70 10.64 5.38
N GLN A 79 7.51 9.97 6.20
CA GLN A 79 7.23 9.81 7.63
C GLN A 79 7.19 11.16 8.34
N LYS A 80 8.12 12.08 8.04
CA LYS A 80 8.12 13.42 8.63
C LYS A 80 6.83 14.18 8.31
N ASN A 81 6.38 14.15 7.05
CA ASN A 81 5.19 14.87 6.60
C ASN A 81 3.86 14.28 7.11
N ASN A 82 3.87 13.03 7.58
CA ASN A 82 2.67 12.36 8.11
C ASN A 82 2.69 12.18 9.64
N LYS A 83 3.74 12.64 10.34
CA LYS A 83 3.77 12.65 11.82
C LYS A 83 2.90 13.74 12.43
N ASP A 84 2.54 14.75 11.65
CA ASP A 84 1.79 15.93 12.08
C ASP A 84 0.30 15.91 11.64
N LYS A 85 -0.19 14.75 11.19
CA LYS A 85 -1.60 14.51 10.81
C LYS A 85 -2.25 13.55 11.79
#